data_AF-A0A927RXE0-F1
#
_entry.id   AF-A0A927RXE0-F1
#
_cell.length_a   1.000
_cell.length_b   1.000
_cell.length_c   1.000
_cell.angle_alpha   90.00
_cell.angle_beta   90.00
_cell.angle_gamma   90.00
#
_symmetry.space_group_name_H-M   'P 1'
#
loop_
_entity.id
_entity.type
_entity.pdbx_description
1 polymer ?
#
loop_
_entity_poly.entity_id
_entity_poly.type
_entity_poly.pdbx_seq_one_letter_code
_entity_poly.pdbx_strand_id
1 'polypeptide(L)'
;MNKIYIPEGYRPPLCMFDTQLAIEFIKHNFQKELCHALNLRRVSAPLFVQESSGLNDNLSGKERAVRFDIPAVGSEGEVVHSLAKWKRLALKRYDFHEGRGLYTDMNAIRRDEELDNIHSIYVDQWDWEKIIRREDRTLDYLIRTSQEIVHCVVDTSERLKREFPSINVKLSRNMVAVTTQELEDMYPDLKTGSERENAFLKEHKTALIMQIGGKLKSGKPHDGRAPDYDDWQLNADIMFWNDVLGRAFEISSMGIRVDAESLDRQLTLAGCDNRRELPFHKMLLNDELPLTMGGGIGQSRLCMLMIGNAHIGEVQSSIWDEETIKACADNGILLL
;
A
#
# COMPACT_ATOMS: atom_id res chain seq x y z
N MET A 1 -8.06 19.17 2.85
CA MET A 1 -8.34 18.70 1.47
C MET A 1 -7.36 19.38 0.56
N ASN A 2 -6.69 18.58 -0.25
CA ASN A 2 -5.78 19.10 -1.25
C ASN A 2 -6.59 19.43 -2.52
N LYS A 3 -6.10 20.39 -3.31
CA LYS A 3 -6.78 20.76 -4.55
C LYS A 3 -6.70 19.60 -5.52
N ILE A 4 -7.84 19.19 -6.07
CA ILE A 4 -7.86 18.22 -7.16
C ILE A 4 -7.21 18.83 -8.42
N TYR A 5 -6.52 17.99 -9.18
CA TYR A 5 -5.92 18.32 -10.46
C TYR A 5 -6.76 17.72 -11.59
N ILE A 6 -7.19 18.56 -12.54
CA ILE A 6 -7.89 18.10 -13.75
C ILE A 6 -6.89 18.11 -14.91
N PRO A 7 -6.54 16.94 -15.48
CA PRO A 7 -5.65 16.89 -16.64
C PRO A 7 -6.31 17.56 -17.85
N GLU A 8 -5.54 18.33 -18.60
CA GLU A 8 -6.04 19.03 -19.79
C GLU A 8 -6.54 18.03 -20.84
N GLY A 9 -7.76 18.25 -21.35
CA GLY A 9 -8.37 17.37 -22.34
C GLY A 9 -8.81 16.01 -21.81
N TYR A 10 -8.82 15.80 -20.49
CA TYR A 10 -9.22 14.53 -19.90
C TYR A 10 -10.64 14.11 -20.30
N ARG A 11 -10.78 12.82 -20.63
CA ARG A 11 -12.04 12.12 -20.84
C ARG A 11 -11.93 10.71 -20.24
N PRO A 12 -12.94 10.24 -19.49
CA PRO A 12 -12.95 8.87 -18.99
C PRO A 12 -12.74 7.86 -20.14
N PRO A 13 -11.79 6.91 -20.02
CA PRO A 13 -11.52 5.92 -21.06
C PRO A 13 -12.68 4.94 -21.33
N LEU A 14 -13.59 4.83 -20.37
CA LEU A 14 -14.72 3.90 -20.36
C LEU A 14 -15.99 4.62 -19.90
N CYS A 15 -17.15 4.12 -20.36
CA CYS A 15 -18.43 4.51 -19.79
C CYS A 15 -18.64 3.86 -18.41
N MET A 16 -19.60 4.35 -17.62
CA MET A 16 -19.82 3.86 -16.26
C MET A 16 -20.02 2.35 -16.16
N PHE A 17 -20.77 1.77 -17.11
CA PHE A 17 -21.00 0.32 -17.14
C PHE A 17 -19.70 -0.45 -17.40
N ASP A 18 -18.93 -0.06 -18.43
CA ASP A 18 -17.66 -0.70 -18.75
C ASP A 18 -16.61 -0.49 -17.67
N THR A 19 -16.62 0.66 -16.98
CA THR A 19 -15.77 0.91 -15.80
C THR A 19 -16.04 -0.12 -14.70
N GLN A 20 -17.30 -0.46 -14.41
CA GLN A 20 -17.62 -1.52 -13.44
C GLN A 20 -17.08 -2.89 -13.87
N LEU A 21 -17.23 -3.23 -15.15
CA LEU A 21 -16.70 -4.49 -15.70
C LEU A 21 -15.16 -4.52 -15.64
N ALA A 22 -14.50 -3.39 -15.92
CA ALA A 22 -13.05 -3.28 -15.84
C ALA A 22 -12.55 -3.40 -14.39
N ILE A 23 -13.24 -2.80 -13.41
CA ILE A 23 -12.92 -2.95 -11.99
C ILE A 23 -13.03 -4.41 -11.56
N GLU A 24 -14.14 -5.09 -11.89
CA GLU A 24 -14.31 -6.52 -11.59
C GLU A 24 -13.18 -7.35 -12.24
N PHE A 25 -12.90 -7.09 -13.52
CA PHE A 25 -11.86 -7.78 -14.27
C PHE A 25 -10.50 -7.65 -13.60
N ILE A 26 -10.09 -6.42 -13.24
CA ILE A 26 -8.80 -6.16 -12.60
C ILE A 26 -8.74 -6.89 -11.28
N LYS A 27 -9.76 -6.72 -10.43
CA LYS A 27 -9.73 -7.33 -9.09
C LYS A 27 -9.65 -8.84 -9.16
N HIS A 28 -10.48 -9.46 -10.01
CA HIS A 28 -10.54 -10.91 -10.18
C HIS A 28 -9.25 -11.52 -10.77
N ASN A 29 -8.64 -10.87 -11.76
CA ASN A 29 -7.46 -11.41 -12.41
C ASN A 29 -6.19 -11.13 -11.62
N PHE A 30 -6.01 -9.91 -11.10
CA PHE A 30 -4.81 -9.56 -10.35
C PHE A 30 -4.64 -10.43 -9.10
N GLN A 31 -5.72 -10.65 -8.34
CA GLN A 31 -5.64 -11.48 -7.14
C GLN A 31 -5.20 -12.93 -7.46
N LYS A 32 -5.58 -13.48 -8.63
CA LYS A 32 -5.16 -14.82 -9.05
C LYS A 32 -3.68 -14.86 -9.38
N GLU A 33 -3.21 -13.89 -10.15
CA GLU A 33 -1.79 -13.76 -10.51
C GLU A 33 -0.93 -13.59 -9.24
N LEU A 34 -1.35 -12.70 -8.33
CA LEU A 34 -0.67 -12.49 -7.05
C LEU A 34 -0.61 -13.78 -6.20
N CYS A 35 -1.71 -14.54 -6.14
CA CYS A 35 -1.72 -15.83 -5.44
C CYS A 35 -0.73 -16.82 -6.01
N HIS A 36 -0.65 -16.90 -7.34
CA HIS A 36 0.21 -17.85 -8.03
C HIS A 36 1.69 -17.45 -7.88
N ALA A 37 2.01 -16.17 -8.10
CA ALA A 37 3.37 -15.67 -7.99
C ALA A 37 3.94 -15.83 -6.58
N LEU A 38 3.16 -15.46 -5.55
CA LEU A 38 3.64 -15.40 -4.18
C LEU A 38 3.25 -16.61 -3.32
N ASN A 39 2.58 -17.62 -3.90
CA ASN A 39 2.05 -18.80 -3.21
C ASN A 39 1.14 -18.44 -2.02
N LEU A 40 0.14 -17.60 -2.30
CA LEU A 40 -0.79 -17.08 -1.31
C LEU A 40 -2.13 -17.81 -1.33
N ARG A 41 -2.78 -17.84 -0.17
CA ARG A 41 -4.17 -18.30 0.00
C ARG A 41 -5.05 -17.16 0.49
N ARG A 42 -6.24 -17.01 -0.11
CA ARG A 42 -7.22 -16.04 0.37
C ARG A 42 -7.71 -16.46 1.75
N VAL A 43 -7.74 -15.54 2.69
CA VAL A 43 -8.33 -15.73 4.01
C VAL A 43 -9.33 -14.61 4.32
N SER A 44 -10.20 -14.82 5.30
CA SER A 44 -11.12 -13.78 5.77
C SER A 44 -10.39 -12.78 6.69
N ALA A 45 -10.45 -11.49 6.35
CA ALA A 45 -9.97 -10.40 7.18
C ALA A 45 -10.99 -10.00 8.26
N PRO A 46 -10.51 -9.51 9.43
CA PRO A 46 -11.32 -8.69 10.31
C PRO A 46 -11.47 -7.27 9.72
N LEU A 47 -12.66 -6.69 9.86
CA LEU A 47 -12.89 -5.26 9.62
C LEU A 47 -12.50 -4.41 10.83
N PHE A 48 -12.49 -5.02 12.02
CA PHE A 48 -12.23 -4.35 13.29
C PHE A 48 -11.48 -5.27 14.24
N VAL A 49 -10.71 -4.66 15.16
CA VAL A 49 -9.96 -5.34 16.22
C VAL A 49 -10.18 -4.65 17.55
N GLN A 50 -9.90 -5.33 18.66
CA GLN A 50 -9.87 -4.67 19.97
C GLN A 50 -8.66 -3.74 20.05
N GLU A 51 -8.86 -2.51 20.54
CA GLU A 51 -7.79 -1.51 20.70
C GLU A 51 -6.59 -2.08 21.49
N SER A 52 -6.90 -2.77 22.60
CA SER A 52 -5.91 -3.33 23.53
C SER A 52 -5.05 -4.45 22.95
N SER A 53 -5.39 -4.99 21.77
CA SER A 53 -4.64 -6.08 21.14
C SER A 53 -3.28 -5.64 20.59
N GLY A 54 -3.11 -4.35 20.29
CA GLY A 54 -1.93 -3.83 19.58
C GLY A 54 -1.84 -4.26 18.11
N LEU A 55 -2.91 -4.84 17.54
CA LEU A 55 -2.95 -5.32 16.16
C LEU A 55 -3.29 -4.25 15.13
N ASN A 56 -4.00 -3.19 15.53
CA ASN A 56 -4.33 -2.10 14.61
C ASN A 56 -3.05 -1.36 14.20
N ASP A 57 -2.99 -0.94 12.93
CA ASP A 57 -1.91 -0.13 12.42
C ASP A 57 -2.10 1.32 12.87
N ASN A 58 -1.09 1.85 13.56
CA ASN A 58 -1.11 3.20 14.07
C ASN A 58 -0.61 4.23 13.05
N LEU A 59 -0.22 3.82 11.84
CA LEU A 59 0.31 4.72 10.80
C LEU A 59 1.44 5.61 11.36
N SER A 60 1.31 6.93 11.29
CA SER A 60 2.29 7.87 11.87
C SER A 60 2.13 8.09 13.38
N GLY A 61 1.05 7.56 13.97
CA GLY A 61 0.69 7.70 15.38
C GLY A 61 -0.17 8.93 15.69
N LYS A 62 -0.58 9.68 14.66
CA LYS A 62 -1.42 10.89 14.81
C LYS A 62 -2.86 10.66 14.37
N GLU A 63 -3.06 9.73 13.45
CA GLU A 63 -4.32 9.40 12.82
C GLU A 63 -5.23 8.65 13.80
N ARG A 64 -6.51 9.02 13.84
CA ARG A 64 -7.49 8.44 14.76
C ARG A 64 -8.28 7.35 14.07
N ALA A 65 -8.29 6.15 14.64
CA ALA A 65 -9.18 5.08 14.18
C ALA A 65 -10.66 5.41 14.47
N VAL A 66 -11.56 4.80 13.71
CA VAL A 66 -13.00 4.82 14.01
C VAL A 66 -13.26 3.82 15.14
N ARG A 67 -13.71 4.33 16.28
CA ARG A 67 -14.00 3.54 17.49
C ARG A 67 -15.49 3.32 17.69
N PHE A 68 -15.85 2.19 18.27
CA PHE A 68 -17.23 1.86 18.62
C PHE A 68 -17.31 0.90 19.81
N ASP A 69 -18.40 1.00 20.57
CA ASP A 69 -18.66 0.11 21.70
C ASP A 69 -19.07 -1.28 21.23
N ILE A 70 -18.61 -2.32 21.92
CA ILE A 70 -19.06 -3.70 21.73
C ILE A 70 -19.72 -4.19 23.03
N PRO A 71 -21.02 -3.93 23.25
CA PRO A 71 -21.68 -4.22 24.53
C PRO A 71 -21.56 -5.67 25.00
N ALA A 72 -21.63 -6.64 24.08
CA ALA A 72 -21.52 -8.06 24.40
C ALA A 72 -20.10 -8.49 24.82
N VAL A 73 -19.08 -7.71 24.47
CA VAL A 73 -17.68 -7.97 24.81
C VAL A 73 -17.24 -7.12 26.01
N GLY A 74 -17.95 -6.02 26.29
CA GLY A 74 -17.59 -5.08 27.35
C GLY A 74 -16.31 -4.30 27.05
N SER A 75 -15.98 -4.10 25.77
CA SER A 75 -14.80 -3.36 25.32
C SER A 75 -15.10 -2.52 24.07
N GLU A 76 -14.21 -1.60 23.75
CA GLU A 76 -14.24 -0.87 22.47
C GLU A 76 -13.54 -1.68 21.36
N GLY A 77 -14.06 -1.53 20.14
CA GLY A 77 -13.43 -1.98 18.91
C GLY A 77 -12.97 -0.78 18.07
N GLU A 78 -11.96 -1.02 17.24
CA GLU A 78 -11.48 -0.06 16.25
C GLU A 78 -11.55 -0.65 14.85
N VAL A 79 -12.07 0.11 13.89
CA VAL A 79 -11.92 -0.20 12.46
C VAL A 79 -10.45 -0.16 12.12
N VAL A 80 -9.98 -1.17 11.39
CA VAL A 80 -8.56 -1.28 11.05
C VAL A 80 -8.14 -0.18 10.07
N HIS A 81 -6.95 0.38 10.25
CA HIS A 81 -6.31 1.21 9.21
C HIS A 81 -5.56 0.37 8.16
N SER A 82 -5.09 -0.81 8.60
CA SER A 82 -4.35 -1.82 7.83
C SER A 82 -4.27 -3.09 8.67
N LEU A 83 -4.06 -4.25 8.04
CA LEU A 83 -3.88 -5.53 8.73
C LEU A 83 -2.41 -5.94 8.84
N ALA A 84 -1.46 -5.01 8.65
CA ALA A 84 -0.03 -5.25 8.66
C ALA A 84 0.44 -6.21 9.78
N LYS A 85 0.05 -5.95 11.04
CA LYS A 85 0.39 -6.81 12.19
C LYS A 85 -0.50 -8.05 12.28
N TRP A 86 -1.78 -7.92 11.98
CA TRP A 86 -2.74 -9.03 12.04
C TRP A 86 -2.35 -10.19 11.11
N LYS A 87 -1.92 -9.91 9.88
CA LYS A 87 -1.58 -10.96 8.90
C LYS A 87 -0.48 -11.89 9.40
N ARG A 88 0.56 -11.33 10.04
CA ARG A 88 1.66 -12.12 10.62
C ARG A 88 1.20 -13.01 11.77
N LEU A 89 0.32 -12.49 12.62
CA LEU A 89 -0.30 -13.29 13.68
C LEU A 89 -1.21 -14.38 13.10
N ALA A 90 -1.96 -14.08 12.03
CA ALA A 90 -2.83 -15.01 11.34
C ALA A 90 -2.05 -16.18 10.71
N LEU A 91 -0.89 -15.91 10.10
CA LEU A 91 -0.01 -16.96 9.57
C LEU A 91 0.38 -17.99 10.65
N LYS A 92 0.74 -17.53 11.86
CA LYS A 92 1.01 -18.42 13.01
C LYS A 92 -0.24 -19.19 13.43
N ARG A 93 -1.37 -18.50 13.60
CA ARG A 93 -2.62 -19.10 14.12
C ARG A 93 -3.24 -20.13 13.17
N TYR A 94 -3.07 -19.92 11.87
CA TYR A 94 -3.65 -20.77 10.83
C TYR A 94 -2.67 -21.82 10.30
N ASP A 95 -1.54 -22.00 10.99
CA ASP A 95 -0.54 -23.04 10.70
C ASP A 95 0.01 -22.99 9.26
N PHE A 96 0.34 -21.77 8.79
CA PHE A 96 1.09 -21.60 7.55
C PHE A 96 2.55 -22.01 7.75
N HIS A 97 3.20 -22.40 6.66
CA HIS A 97 4.62 -22.81 6.66
C HIS A 97 5.44 -21.99 5.66
N GLU A 98 6.76 -22.10 5.76
CA GLU A 98 7.72 -21.42 4.89
C GLU A 98 7.35 -21.48 3.40
N GLY A 99 7.51 -20.35 2.71
CA GLY A 99 7.20 -20.24 1.29
C GLY A 99 5.72 -20.14 0.96
N ARG A 100 4.82 -20.24 1.95
CA ARG A 100 3.38 -19.99 1.81
C ARG A 100 2.97 -18.72 2.52
N GLY A 101 1.91 -18.11 2.02
CA GLY A 101 1.35 -16.91 2.61
C GLY A 101 -0.16 -16.81 2.47
N LEU A 102 -0.68 -15.70 2.95
CA LEU A 102 -2.07 -15.32 2.83
C LEU A 102 -2.21 -13.99 2.10
N TYR A 103 -3.39 -13.76 1.53
CA TYR A 103 -3.85 -12.40 1.23
C TYR A 103 -5.31 -12.26 1.67
N THR A 104 -5.74 -11.02 1.80
CA THR A 104 -7.12 -10.67 2.07
C THR A 104 -7.53 -9.41 1.33
N ASP A 105 -8.82 -9.31 1.04
CA ASP A 105 -9.45 -8.07 0.60
C ASP A 105 -9.69 -7.21 1.85
N MET A 106 -8.77 -6.29 2.11
CA MET A 106 -8.81 -5.40 3.27
C MET A 106 -9.58 -4.13 2.92
N ASN A 107 -10.43 -3.68 3.84
CA ASN A 107 -11.14 -2.41 3.76
C ASN A 107 -10.90 -1.64 5.06
N ALA A 108 -10.55 -0.37 4.93
CA ALA A 108 -10.24 0.53 6.04
C ALA A 108 -10.92 1.89 5.86
N ILE A 109 -11.11 2.58 6.98
CA ILE A 109 -11.56 3.98 7.01
C ILE A 109 -10.43 4.83 7.57
N ARG A 110 -9.82 5.67 6.73
CA ARG A 110 -8.82 6.67 7.11
C ARG A 110 -9.47 8.04 7.22
N ARG A 111 -10.16 8.25 8.34
CA ARG A 111 -11.00 9.45 8.56
C ARG A 111 -10.24 10.78 8.59
N ASP A 112 -8.93 10.75 8.84
CA ASP A 112 -8.07 11.93 8.95
C ASP A 112 -7.24 12.15 7.66
N GLU A 113 -7.53 11.40 6.58
CA GLU A 113 -6.84 11.49 5.29
C GLU A 113 -7.12 12.82 4.57
N GLU A 114 -6.10 13.39 3.94
CA GLU A 114 -6.28 14.56 3.08
C GLU A 114 -6.69 14.11 1.67
N LEU A 115 -7.95 14.34 1.33
CA LEU A 115 -8.51 13.93 0.03
C LEU A 115 -7.86 14.69 -1.14
N ASP A 116 -7.58 13.95 -2.22
CA ASP A 116 -7.13 14.44 -3.54
C ASP A 116 -7.44 13.40 -4.64
N ASN A 117 -6.86 13.56 -5.82
CA ASN A 117 -7.01 12.63 -6.95
C ASN A 117 -6.75 11.15 -6.62
N ILE A 118 -5.90 10.84 -5.64
CA ILE A 118 -5.42 9.48 -5.35
C ILE A 118 -5.64 9.05 -3.88
N HIS A 119 -6.14 9.95 -3.04
CA HIS A 119 -6.41 9.74 -1.62
C HIS A 119 -7.91 9.83 -1.31
N SER A 120 -8.42 8.82 -0.61
CA SER A 120 -9.82 8.64 -0.21
C SER A 120 -9.88 8.24 1.25
N ILE A 121 -10.94 8.63 1.97
CA ILE A 121 -11.19 8.12 3.33
C ILE A 121 -11.47 6.61 3.32
N TYR A 122 -11.93 6.05 2.20
CA TYR A 122 -12.09 4.61 2.02
C TYR A 122 -10.83 4.05 1.37
N VAL A 123 -10.19 3.10 2.04
CA VAL A 123 -8.98 2.44 1.56
C VAL A 123 -9.25 0.96 1.39
N ASP A 124 -9.04 0.44 0.18
CA ASP A 124 -9.09 -0.99 -0.12
C ASP A 124 -7.73 -1.53 -0.57
N GLN A 125 -7.33 -2.69 -0.07
CA GLN A 125 -6.04 -3.31 -0.41
C GLN A 125 -6.15 -4.81 -0.62
N TRP A 126 -5.31 -5.35 -1.50
CA TRP A 126 -4.85 -6.74 -1.35
C TRP A 126 -3.75 -6.73 -0.30
N ASP A 127 -4.14 -7.04 0.93
CA ASP A 127 -3.21 -7.06 2.03
C ASP A 127 -2.66 -8.48 2.19
N TRP A 128 -1.36 -8.66 1.97
CA TRP A 128 -0.73 -9.98 1.85
C TRP A 128 0.49 -10.16 2.75
N GLU A 129 0.78 -11.40 3.11
CA GLU A 129 1.89 -11.75 4.00
C GLU A 129 2.35 -13.19 3.72
N LYS A 130 3.66 -13.43 3.68
CA LYS A 130 4.27 -14.73 3.37
C LYS A 130 5.36 -15.07 4.37
N ILE A 131 5.41 -16.33 4.82
CA ILE A 131 6.49 -16.82 5.68
C ILE A 131 7.76 -16.99 4.85
N ILE A 132 8.85 -16.40 5.32
CA ILE A 132 10.18 -16.45 4.69
C ILE A 132 11.19 -17.08 5.65
N ARG A 133 12.35 -17.49 5.12
CA ARG A 133 13.44 -17.99 5.95
C ARG A 133 14.31 -16.84 6.46
N ARG A 134 15.20 -17.14 7.41
CA ARG A 134 16.14 -16.15 7.94
C ARG A 134 17.11 -15.68 6.85
N GLU A 135 17.59 -16.58 6.01
CA GLU A 135 18.49 -16.30 4.89
C GLU A 135 17.83 -15.49 3.76
N ASP A 136 16.49 -15.50 3.68
CA ASP A 136 15.73 -14.69 2.72
C ASP A 136 15.61 -13.21 3.15
N ARG A 137 16.12 -12.84 4.34
CA ARG A 137 16.12 -11.44 4.81
C ARG A 137 17.19 -10.60 4.12
N THR A 138 17.05 -10.41 2.81
CA THR A 138 18.03 -9.69 1.98
C THR A 138 17.33 -8.72 1.03
N LEU A 139 18.05 -7.69 0.59
CA LEU A 139 17.58 -6.77 -0.44
C LEU A 139 17.26 -7.50 -1.75
N ASP A 140 18.06 -8.52 -2.11
CA ASP A 140 17.82 -9.32 -3.33
C ASP A 140 16.47 -10.05 -3.29
N TYR A 141 16.10 -10.62 -2.14
CA TYR A 141 14.80 -11.26 -1.98
C TYR A 141 13.65 -10.25 -2.07
N LEU A 142 13.81 -9.08 -1.43
CA LEU A 142 12.85 -7.97 -1.52
C LEU A 142 12.65 -7.53 -2.98
N ILE A 143 13.74 -7.21 -3.70
CA ILE A 143 13.70 -6.75 -5.09
C ILE A 143 13.05 -7.78 -6.00
N ARG A 144 13.45 -9.06 -5.89
CA ARG A 144 12.89 -10.15 -6.69
C ARG A 144 11.39 -10.32 -6.46
N THR A 145 10.96 -10.32 -5.20
CA THR A 145 9.53 -10.44 -4.86
C THR A 145 8.73 -9.25 -5.37
N SER A 146 9.26 -8.03 -5.25
CA SER A 146 8.63 -6.83 -5.81
C SER A 146 8.53 -6.88 -7.34
N GLN A 147 9.55 -7.42 -8.02
CA GLN A 147 9.53 -7.60 -9.47
C GLN A 147 8.45 -8.61 -9.89
N GLU A 148 8.24 -9.70 -9.13
CA GLU A 148 7.15 -10.65 -9.36
C GLU A 148 5.77 -9.97 -9.25
N ILE A 149 5.59 -9.04 -8.30
CA ILE A 149 4.37 -8.23 -8.18
C ILE A 149 4.20 -7.30 -9.39
N VAL A 150 5.27 -6.62 -9.82
CA VAL A 150 5.24 -5.77 -11.03
C VAL A 150 4.86 -6.60 -12.26
N HIS A 151 5.36 -7.83 -12.41
CA HIS A 151 4.92 -8.72 -13.48
C HIS A 151 3.41 -8.99 -13.43
N CYS A 152 2.85 -9.31 -12.26
CA CYS A 152 1.42 -9.54 -12.09
C CYS A 152 0.59 -8.30 -12.48
N VAL A 153 1.07 -7.10 -12.11
CA VAL A 153 0.45 -5.81 -12.47
C VAL A 153 0.44 -5.63 -13.98
N VAL A 154 1.60 -5.72 -14.63
CA VAL A 154 1.71 -5.49 -16.08
C VAL A 154 0.93 -6.54 -16.87
N ASP A 155 0.98 -7.82 -16.48
CA ASP A 155 0.23 -8.89 -17.15
C ASP A 155 -1.29 -8.68 -17.05
N THR A 156 -1.77 -8.22 -15.89
CA THR A 156 -3.19 -7.87 -15.70
C THR A 156 -3.58 -6.69 -16.58
N SER A 157 -2.74 -5.65 -16.64
CA SER A 157 -2.98 -4.46 -17.49
C SER A 157 -3.01 -4.82 -18.98
N GLU A 158 -2.10 -5.67 -19.46
CA GLU A 158 -2.07 -6.15 -20.84
C GLU A 158 -3.29 -7.01 -21.20
N ARG A 159 -3.81 -7.79 -20.24
CA ARG A 159 -5.08 -8.54 -20.42
C ARG A 159 -6.27 -7.60 -20.45
N LEU A 160 -6.34 -6.64 -19.52
CA LEU A 160 -7.40 -5.64 -19.46
C LEU A 160 -7.52 -4.88 -20.78
N LYS A 161 -6.39 -4.45 -21.35
CA LYS A 161 -6.35 -3.74 -22.64
C LYS A 161 -6.90 -4.56 -23.82
N ARG A 162 -6.79 -5.88 -23.78
CA ARG A 162 -7.37 -6.76 -24.80
C ARG A 162 -8.89 -6.83 -24.70
N GLU A 163 -9.43 -6.84 -23.48
CA GLU A 163 -10.87 -6.85 -23.24
C GLU A 163 -11.52 -5.48 -23.45
N PHE A 164 -10.79 -4.40 -23.14
CA PHE A 164 -11.27 -3.02 -23.26
C PHE A 164 -10.31 -2.19 -24.14
N PRO A 165 -10.45 -2.25 -25.49
CA PRO A 165 -9.51 -1.62 -26.41
C PRO A 165 -9.43 -0.09 -26.34
N SER A 166 -10.39 0.59 -25.70
CA SER A 166 -10.32 2.05 -25.46
C SER A 166 -9.30 2.44 -24.40
N ILE A 167 -8.86 1.50 -23.56
CA ILE A 167 -7.81 1.72 -22.57
C ILE A 167 -6.45 1.78 -23.28
N ASN A 168 -5.79 2.92 -23.17
CA ASN A 168 -4.51 3.18 -23.84
C ASN A 168 -3.28 3.13 -22.92
N VAL A 169 -3.49 2.91 -21.61
CA VAL A 169 -2.43 2.82 -20.61
C VAL A 169 -1.37 1.78 -21.01
N LYS A 170 -0.11 2.10 -20.75
CA LYS A 170 1.04 1.20 -20.93
C LYS A 170 1.91 1.27 -19.70
N LEU A 171 1.96 0.18 -18.94
CA LEU A 171 2.82 0.08 -17.76
C LEU A 171 4.18 -0.52 -18.14
N SER A 172 5.24 -0.04 -17.50
CA SER A 172 6.59 -0.59 -17.71
C SER A 172 6.82 -1.82 -16.84
N ARG A 173 7.34 -2.89 -17.44
CA ARG A 173 7.77 -4.09 -16.71
C ARG A 173 9.15 -3.93 -16.08
N ASN A 174 9.96 -3.03 -16.64
CA ASN A 174 11.31 -2.77 -16.19
C ASN A 174 11.25 -1.88 -14.95
N MET A 175 11.42 -2.49 -13.77
CA MET A 175 11.47 -1.81 -12.49
C MET A 175 12.92 -1.47 -12.15
N VAL A 176 13.18 -0.21 -11.80
CA VAL A 176 14.50 0.23 -11.32
C VAL A 176 14.45 0.38 -9.80
N ALA A 177 15.33 -0.33 -9.10
CA ALA A 177 15.44 -0.21 -7.65
C ALA A 177 16.38 0.95 -7.28
N VAL A 178 15.97 1.75 -6.31
CA VAL A 178 16.75 2.89 -5.79
C VAL A 178 16.45 3.06 -4.31
N THR A 179 17.46 3.38 -3.51
CA THR A 179 17.26 3.70 -2.09
C THR A 179 16.85 5.15 -1.92
N THR A 180 16.14 5.45 -0.84
CA THR A 180 15.81 6.81 -0.43
C THR A 180 17.05 7.72 -0.27
N GLN A 181 18.18 7.17 0.18
CA GLN A 181 19.43 7.92 0.27
C GLN A 181 20.04 8.22 -1.10
N GLU A 182 20.00 7.27 -2.04
CA GLU A 182 20.44 7.51 -3.42
C GLU A 182 19.57 8.59 -4.09
N LEU A 183 18.25 8.58 -3.86
CA LEU A 183 17.37 9.65 -4.34
C LEU A 183 17.74 11.02 -3.75
N GLU A 184 18.08 11.08 -2.45
CA GLU A 184 18.57 12.31 -1.83
C GLU A 184 19.89 12.79 -2.43
N ASP A 185 20.83 11.86 -2.69
CA ASP A 185 22.13 12.17 -3.27
C ASP A 185 22.01 12.58 -4.76
N MET A 186 21.07 12.00 -5.52
CA MET A 186 20.80 12.33 -6.93
C MET A 186 20.09 13.67 -7.10
N TYR A 187 19.19 14.02 -6.18
CA TYR A 187 18.36 15.23 -6.25
C TYR A 187 18.48 16.08 -4.98
N PRO A 188 19.68 16.59 -4.64
CA PRO A 188 19.94 17.29 -3.39
C PRO A 188 19.17 18.62 -3.26
N ASP A 189 18.82 19.23 -4.40
CA ASP A 189 18.10 20.51 -4.45
C ASP A 189 16.58 20.35 -4.20
N LEU A 190 16.04 19.13 -4.29
CA LEU A 190 14.63 18.85 -4.02
C LEU A 190 14.40 18.63 -2.52
N LYS A 191 13.36 19.29 -1.99
CA LYS A 191 13.17 19.45 -0.54
C LYS A 191 12.41 18.30 0.09
N THR A 192 11.57 17.62 -0.68
CA THR A 192 10.67 16.56 -0.19
C THR A 192 10.93 15.23 -0.88
N GLY A 193 10.64 14.13 -0.19
CA GLY A 193 10.71 12.79 -0.79
C GLY A 193 9.86 12.70 -2.05
N SER A 194 8.61 13.18 -1.99
CA SER A 194 7.70 13.18 -3.14
C SER A 194 8.21 13.93 -4.38
N GLU A 195 8.93 15.04 -4.21
CA GLU A 195 9.56 15.73 -5.35
C GLU A 195 10.65 14.86 -6.00
N ARG A 196 11.47 14.18 -5.18
CA ARG A 196 12.53 13.27 -5.66
C ARG A 196 11.95 12.06 -6.37
N GLU A 197 10.88 11.49 -5.84
CA GLU A 197 10.11 10.41 -6.48
C GLU A 197 9.58 10.83 -7.84
N ASN A 198 8.98 12.03 -7.93
CA ASN A 198 8.48 12.56 -9.20
C ASN A 198 9.59 12.74 -10.22
N ALA A 199 10.74 13.30 -9.82
CA ALA A 199 11.88 13.47 -10.72
C ALA A 199 12.40 12.12 -11.24
N PHE A 200 12.55 11.15 -10.34
CA PHE A 200 13.04 9.81 -10.68
C PHE A 200 12.07 9.05 -11.59
N LEU A 201 10.79 9.01 -11.25
CA LEU A 201 9.77 8.25 -12.00
C LEU A 201 9.46 8.86 -13.37
N LYS A 202 9.74 10.16 -13.55
CA LYS A 202 9.60 10.82 -14.86
C LYS A 202 10.51 10.17 -15.89
N GLU A 203 11.72 9.79 -15.49
CA GLU A 203 12.73 9.11 -16.31
C GLU A 203 12.59 7.58 -16.25
N HIS A 204 12.33 7.03 -15.06
CA HIS A 204 12.19 5.60 -14.80
C HIS A 204 10.72 5.25 -14.54
N LYS A 205 9.97 4.85 -15.58
CA LYS A 205 8.50 4.69 -15.51
C LYS A 205 7.97 3.70 -14.47
N THR A 206 8.81 2.81 -13.96
CA THR A 206 8.49 1.91 -12.85
C THR A 206 9.72 1.83 -11.94
N ALA A 207 9.50 1.99 -10.64
CA ALA A 207 10.58 1.99 -9.67
C ALA A 207 10.20 1.26 -8.38
N LEU A 208 11.23 0.74 -7.70
CA LEU A 208 11.16 0.24 -6.34
C LEU A 208 11.97 1.19 -5.45
N ILE A 209 11.29 1.94 -4.60
CA ILE A 209 11.93 2.91 -3.72
C ILE A 209 12.13 2.24 -2.36
N MET A 210 13.39 2.01 -1.99
CA MET A 210 13.76 1.16 -0.86
C MET A 210 14.25 1.96 0.35
N GLN A 211 14.14 1.35 1.53
CA GLN A 211 14.64 1.85 2.82
C GLN A 211 13.94 3.14 3.28
N ILE A 212 12.62 3.07 3.43
CA ILE A 212 11.76 4.19 3.82
C ILE A 212 11.48 4.15 5.32
N GLY A 213 11.63 5.29 6.01
CA GLY A 213 11.32 5.46 7.44
C GLY A 213 12.53 5.92 8.28
N GLY A 214 13.73 5.45 7.94
CA GLY A 214 14.96 5.87 8.61
C GLY A 214 15.38 7.30 8.27
N LYS A 215 16.12 7.97 9.17
CA LYS A 215 16.73 9.28 8.88
C LYS A 215 17.80 9.14 7.80
N LEU A 216 17.75 10.03 6.81
CA LEU A 216 18.79 10.17 5.78
C LEU A 216 19.96 11.02 6.29
N LYS A 217 21.00 11.23 5.45
CA LYS A 217 22.14 12.11 5.77
C LYS A 217 21.71 13.53 6.12
N SER A 218 20.60 14.01 5.56
CA SER A 218 19.98 15.29 5.91
C SER A 218 19.40 15.36 7.34
N GLY A 219 19.35 14.23 8.05
CA GLY A 219 18.77 14.09 9.39
C GLY A 219 17.24 13.95 9.39
N LYS A 220 16.60 13.98 8.22
CA LYS A 220 15.17 13.81 8.03
C LYS A 220 14.88 12.47 7.34
N PRO A 221 13.78 11.78 7.65
CA PRO A 221 13.35 10.64 6.87
C PRO A 221 12.85 11.08 5.50
N HIS A 222 12.90 10.16 4.51
CA HIS A 222 12.30 10.37 3.19
C HIS A 222 10.78 10.53 3.28
N ASP A 223 10.15 9.61 4.02
CA ASP A 223 8.75 9.62 4.40
C ASP A 223 8.55 8.88 5.74
N GLY A 224 7.40 9.09 6.39
CA GLY A 224 7.05 8.44 7.65
C GLY A 224 6.77 6.94 7.48
N ARG A 225 7.26 6.13 8.43
CA ARG A 225 6.94 4.70 8.49
C ARG A 225 6.78 4.24 9.93
N ALA A 226 5.82 3.36 10.18
CA ALA A 226 5.65 2.79 11.51
C ALA A 226 6.87 1.91 11.88
N PRO A 227 7.25 1.85 13.16
CA PRO A 227 8.42 1.11 13.61
C PRO A 227 8.18 -0.39 13.82
N ASP A 228 6.93 -0.86 13.76
CA ASP A 228 6.49 -2.13 14.37
C ASP A 228 6.05 -3.22 13.41
N TYR A 229 6.15 -3.00 12.09
CA TYR A 229 5.89 -4.06 11.10
C TYR A 229 6.98 -4.17 10.04
N ASP A 230 7.44 -3.09 9.42
CA ASP A 230 8.49 -3.14 8.40
C ASP A 230 9.87 -2.84 8.94
N ASP A 231 10.86 -3.65 8.53
CA ASP A 231 12.27 -3.32 8.75
C ASP A 231 12.64 -2.20 7.75
N TRP A 232 12.98 -1.01 8.26
CA TRP A 232 13.29 0.16 7.44
C TRP A 232 14.56 -0.01 6.60
N GLN A 233 15.34 -1.08 6.79
CA GLN A 233 16.44 -1.44 5.90
C GLN A 233 16.01 -2.41 4.79
N LEU A 234 14.84 -3.04 4.91
CA LEU A 234 14.35 -4.09 4.01
C LEU A 234 12.88 -3.88 3.62
N ASN A 235 12.45 -2.62 3.49
CA ASN A 235 11.14 -2.24 2.98
C ASN A 235 11.26 -1.43 1.69
N ALA A 236 10.14 -1.32 0.98
CA ALA A 236 10.05 -0.57 -0.25
C ALA A 236 8.62 -0.22 -0.66
N ASP A 237 8.51 0.81 -1.48
CA ASP A 237 7.28 1.17 -2.19
C ASP A 237 7.42 0.88 -3.69
N ILE A 238 6.38 0.30 -4.29
CA ILE A 238 6.30 0.07 -5.74
C ILE A 238 5.59 1.27 -6.37
N MET A 239 6.32 1.95 -7.25
CA MET A 239 5.90 3.19 -7.89
C MET A 239 5.78 3.00 -9.41
N PHE A 240 4.73 3.56 -9.99
CA PHE A 240 4.58 3.75 -11.42
C PHE A 240 4.51 5.25 -11.75
N TRP A 241 4.93 5.62 -12.95
CA TRP A 241 4.63 6.93 -13.49
C TRP A 241 3.20 6.91 -14.03
N ASN A 242 2.33 7.78 -13.49
CA ASN A 242 0.98 7.94 -13.99
C ASN A 242 0.96 9.04 -15.05
N ASP A 243 0.84 8.65 -16.32
CA ASP A 243 0.82 9.59 -17.45
C ASP A 243 -0.42 10.49 -17.47
N VAL A 244 -1.55 10.06 -16.88
CA VAL A 244 -2.78 10.86 -16.79
C VAL A 244 -2.59 12.03 -15.84
N LEU A 245 -1.98 11.78 -14.69
CA LEU A 245 -1.72 12.81 -13.67
C LEU A 245 -0.36 13.48 -13.81
N GLY A 246 0.52 12.97 -14.67
CA GLY A 246 1.87 13.48 -14.86
C GLY A 246 2.73 13.44 -13.60
N ARG A 247 2.59 12.37 -12.79
CA ARG A 247 3.28 12.25 -11.49
C ARG A 247 3.63 10.81 -11.10
N ALA A 248 4.53 10.66 -10.14
CA ALA A 248 4.78 9.41 -9.43
C ALA A 248 3.50 8.94 -8.72
N PHE A 249 3.24 7.64 -8.80
CA PHE A 249 2.01 7.00 -8.33
C PHE A 249 2.34 5.69 -7.61
N GLU A 250 2.17 5.69 -6.30
CA GLU A 250 2.41 4.55 -5.43
C GLU A 250 1.24 3.57 -5.49
N ILE A 251 1.53 2.30 -5.82
CA ILE A 251 0.52 1.23 -5.80
C ILE A 251 0.62 0.31 -4.59
N SER A 252 1.79 0.26 -3.94
CA SER A 252 2.06 -0.72 -2.89
C SER A 252 3.13 -0.20 -1.95
N SER A 253 2.92 -0.47 -0.67
CA SER A 253 3.94 -0.40 0.37
C SER A 253 4.14 -1.77 1.00
N MET A 254 5.40 -2.21 1.08
CA MET A 254 5.74 -3.58 1.45
C MET A 254 7.14 -3.71 2.03
N GLY A 255 7.43 -4.83 2.68
CA GLY A 255 8.74 -5.07 3.22
C GLY A 255 8.89 -6.44 3.85
N ILE A 256 10.15 -6.81 4.04
CA ILE A 256 10.53 -7.84 4.99
C ILE A 256 10.25 -7.27 6.38
N ARG A 257 9.49 -8.01 7.18
CA ARG A 257 9.03 -7.51 8.47
C ARG A 257 10.16 -7.42 9.47
N VAL A 258 10.01 -6.57 10.48
CA VAL A 258 10.93 -6.54 11.62
C VAL A 258 11.09 -7.92 12.26
N ASP A 259 12.30 -8.27 12.65
CA ASP A 259 12.58 -9.31 13.64
C ASP A 259 12.76 -8.67 15.04
N ALA A 260 13.11 -9.47 16.04
CA ALA A 260 13.25 -8.98 17.42
C ALA A 260 14.26 -7.82 17.54
N GLU A 261 15.42 -7.93 16.88
CA GLU A 261 16.48 -6.91 16.94
C GLU A 261 16.06 -5.62 16.23
N SER A 262 15.56 -5.72 14.99
CA SER A 262 15.11 -4.54 14.25
C SER A 262 13.88 -3.88 14.89
N LEU A 263 12.96 -4.66 15.47
CA LEU A 263 11.83 -4.12 16.23
C LEU A 263 12.32 -3.30 17.43
N ASP A 264 13.19 -3.88 18.26
CA ASP A 264 13.71 -3.20 19.46
C ASP A 264 14.40 -1.88 19.07
N ARG A 265 15.32 -1.94 18.10
CA ARG A 265 16.02 -0.75 17.59
C ARG A 265 15.04 0.30 17.06
N GLN A 266 14.07 -0.08 16.23
CA GLN A 266 13.15 0.88 15.59
C GLN A 266 12.18 1.52 16.57
N LEU A 267 11.68 0.76 17.56
CA LEU A 267 10.80 1.32 18.59
C LEU A 267 11.51 2.42 19.38
N THR A 268 12.77 2.22 19.76
CA THR A 268 13.56 3.24 20.46
C THR A 268 13.86 4.44 19.58
N LEU A 269 14.23 4.23 18.31
CA LEU A 269 14.45 5.31 17.35
C LEU A 269 13.19 6.16 17.10
N ALA A 270 12.02 5.53 17.13
CA ALA A 270 10.72 6.18 16.99
C ALA A 270 10.14 6.73 18.31
N GLY A 271 10.82 6.55 19.46
CA GLY A 271 10.31 6.94 20.77
C GLY A 271 9.02 6.22 21.19
N CYS A 272 8.81 5.00 20.69
CA CYS A 272 7.61 4.18 20.87
C CYS A 272 7.84 3.04 21.86
N ASP A 273 8.68 3.23 22.88
CA ASP A 273 9.10 2.14 23.77
C ASP A 273 7.95 1.48 24.54
N ASN A 274 6.88 2.22 24.80
CA ASN A 274 5.67 1.71 25.43
C ASN A 274 5.00 0.56 24.65
N ARG A 275 5.22 0.46 23.33
CA ARG A 275 4.63 -0.61 22.51
C ARG A 275 5.17 -1.99 22.84
N ARG A 276 6.35 -2.10 23.46
CA ARG A 276 6.93 -3.38 23.92
C ARG A 276 6.02 -4.13 24.88
N GLU A 277 5.15 -3.42 25.60
CA GLU A 277 4.23 -4.01 26.55
C GLU A 277 3.02 -4.68 25.89
N LEU A 278 2.74 -4.35 24.62
CA LEU A 278 1.58 -4.85 23.89
C LEU A 278 1.75 -6.34 23.51
N PRO A 279 0.66 -7.13 23.51
CA PRO A 279 0.74 -8.58 23.27
C PRO A 279 1.47 -8.97 21.99
N PHE A 280 1.16 -8.32 20.86
CA PHE A 280 1.82 -8.60 19.58
C PHE A 280 3.35 -8.37 19.64
N HIS A 281 3.78 -7.29 20.29
CA HIS A 281 5.19 -6.90 20.35
C HIS A 281 5.97 -7.84 21.26
N LYS A 282 5.40 -8.26 22.40
CA LYS A 282 6.00 -9.29 23.26
C LYS A 282 6.25 -10.59 22.51
N MET A 283 5.24 -11.06 21.77
CA MET A 283 5.38 -12.28 20.95
C MET A 283 6.51 -12.14 19.92
N LEU A 284 6.62 -10.97 19.27
CA LEU A 284 7.65 -10.74 18.26
C LEU A 284 9.06 -10.65 18.87
N LEU A 285 9.22 -9.93 19.99
CA LEU A 285 10.50 -9.83 20.71
C LEU A 285 10.98 -11.16 21.28
N ASN A 286 10.05 -12.06 21.59
CA ASN A 286 10.35 -13.42 22.06
C ASN A 286 10.53 -14.44 20.91
N ASP A 287 10.64 -13.99 19.65
CA ASP A 287 10.73 -14.85 18.46
C ASP A 287 9.59 -15.88 18.33
N GLU A 288 8.41 -15.57 18.89
CA GLU A 288 7.26 -16.47 18.84
C GLU A 288 6.46 -16.34 17.52
N LEU A 289 6.74 -15.34 16.70
CA LEU A 289 6.10 -15.12 15.40
C LEU A 289 7.06 -15.49 14.25
N PRO A 290 6.54 -16.08 13.15
CA PRO A 290 7.39 -16.43 12.01
C PRO A 290 8.03 -15.19 11.40
N LEU A 291 9.17 -15.36 10.72
CA LEU A 291 9.71 -14.31 9.85
C LEU A 291 8.84 -14.21 8.60
N THR A 292 8.50 -12.99 8.21
CA THR A 292 7.59 -12.76 7.10
C THR A 292 8.05 -11.61 6.21
N MET A 293 7.53 -11.61 5.00
CA MET A 293 7.50 -10.47 4.11
C MET A 293 6.05 -10.24 3.71
N GLY A 294 5.64 -8.98 3.61
CA GLY A 294 4.29 -8.67 3.18
C GLY A 294 4.12 -7.23 2.75
N GLY A 295 2.91 -6.87 2.38
CA GLY A 295 2.56 -5.52 1.95
C GLY A 295 1.09 -5.36 1.71
N GLY A 296 0.70 -4.13 1.39
CA GLY A 296 -0.65 -3.79 0.94
C GLY A 296 -0.58 -3.17 -0.45
N ILE A 297 -1.37 -3.70 -1.39
CA ILE A 297 -1.48 -3.19 -2.76
C ILE A 297 -2.86 -2.55 -2.90
N GLY A 298 -2.93 -1.24 -3.16
CA GLY A 298 -4.19 -0.50 -3.22
C GLY A 298 -5.08 -0.95 -4.38
N GLN A 299 -6.28 -1.48 -4.11
CA GLN A 299 -7.12 -2.04 -5.18
C GLN A 299 -7.66 -0.94 -6.07
N SER A 300 -8.24 0.11 -5.47
CA SER A 300 -8.76 1.27 -6.21
C SER A 300 -7.64 2.03 -6.92
N ARG A 301 -6.47 2.19 -6.28
CA ARG A 301 -5.29 2.79 -6.93
C ARG A 301 -4.85 1.99 -8.15
N LEU A 302 -4.83 0.66 -8.06
CA LEU A 302 -4.45 -0.18 -9.19
C LEU A 302 -5.49 -0.11 -10.32
N CYS A 303 -6.79 -0.08 -9.98
CA CYS A 303 -7.86 0.10 -10.96
C CYS A 303 -7.73 1.44 -11.69
N MET A 304 -7.57 2.53 -10.93
CA MET A 304 -7.36 3.88 -11.45
C MET A 304 -6.16 3.94 -12.41
N LEU A 305 -5.03 3.35 -12.01
CA LEU A 305 -3.81 3.31 -12.81
C LEU A 305 -4.00 2.54 -14.12
N MET A 306 -4.57 1.34 -14.06
CA MET A 306 -4.70 0.46 -15.23
C MET A 306 -5.75 0.94 -16.23
N ILE A 307 -6.85 1.53 -15.75
CA ILE A 307 -7.91 2.06 -16.61
C ILE A 307 -7.49 3.42 -17.20
N GLY A 308 -6.71 4.21 -16.46
CA GLY A 308 -6.31 5.57 -16.85
C GLY A 308 -7.31 6.61 -16.36
N ASN A 309 -7.81 6.44 -15.12
CA ASN A 309 -8.69 7.43 -14.48
C ASN A 309 -7.88 8.59 -13.89
N ALA A 310 -8.47 9.78 -13.88
CA ALA A 310 -7.87 10.98 -13.31
C ALA A 310 -8.19 11.13 -11.81
N HIS A 311 -9.24 10.47 -11.32
CA HIS A 311 -9.64 10.53 -9.93
C HIS A 311 -9.98 9.14 -9.39
N ILE A 312 -9.51 8.82 -8.18
CA ILE A 312 -9.76 7.52 -7.53
C ILE A 312 -11.26 7.26 -7.32
N GLY A 313 -12.04 8.32 -7.14
CA GLY A 313 -13.49 8.24 -7.03
C GLY A 313 -14.21 7.75 -8.30
N GLU A 314 -13.54 7.67 -9.45
CA GLU A 314 -14.11 7.04 -10.67
C GLU A 314 -14.15 5.51 -10.57
N VAL A 315 -13.36 4.93 -9.67
CA VAL A 315 -13.24 3.47 -9.47
C VAL A 315 -13.60 3.03 -8.05
N GLN A 316 -13.99 3.97 -7.20
CA GLN A 316 -14.33 3.74 -5.81
C GLN A 316 -15.44 4.68 -5.34
N SER A 317 -16.52 4.14 -4.76
CA SER A 317 -17.55 4.95 -4.09
C SER A 317 -17.05 5.41 -2.72
N SER A 318 -17.03 6.72 -2.50
CA SER A 318 -16.55 7.36 -1.27
C SER A 318 -17.28 8.69 -1.04
N ILE A 319 -16.92 9.39 0.03
CA ILE A 319 -17.48 10.71 0.36
C ILE A 319 -16.48 11.79 -0.06
N TRP A 320 -16.99 12.76 -0.82
CA TRP A 320 -16.25 13.91 -1.33
C TRP A 320 -16.97 15.20 -0.95
N ASP A 321 -16.23 16.29 -0.84
CA ASP A 321 -16.80 17.60 -0.60
C ASP A 321 -17.47 18.18 -1.86
N GLU A 322 -18.31 19.19 -1.66
CA GLU A 322 -19.08 19.82 -2.75
C GLU A 322 -18.20 20.45 -3.83
N GLU A 323 -17.03 21.01 -3.47
CA GLU A 323 -16.10 21.61 -4.43
C GLU A 323 -15.52 20.53 -5.36
N THR A 324 -15.07 19.42 -4.79
CA THR A 324 -14.59 18.25 -5.55
C THR A 324 -15.67 17.67 -6.45
N ILE A 325 -16.87 17.42 -5.93
CA ILE A 325 -17.99 16.86 -6.72
C ILE A 325 -18.30 17.76 -7.91
N LYS A 326 -18.42 19.08 -7.67
CA LYS A 326 -18.72 20.05 -8.72
C LYS A 326 -17.60 20.12 -9.75
N ALA A 327 -16.34 20.21 -9.32
CA ALA A 327 -15.20 20.30 -10.21
C ALA A 327 -15.04 19.05 -11.08
N CYS A 328 -15.28 17.85 -10.53
CA CYS A 328 -15.31 16.60 -11.31
C CYS A 328 -16.46 16.61 -12.32
N ALA A 329 -17.68 16.94 -11.91
CA ALA A 329 -18.85 16.99 -12.79
C ALA A 329 -18.68 17.99 -13.95
N ASP A 330 -18.19 19.19 -13.66
CA ASP A 330 -17.93 20.24 -14.66
C ASP A 330 -16.89 19.81 -15.71
N ASN A 331 -16.05 18.82 -15.40
CA ASN A 331 -15.01 18.30 -16.30
C ASN A 331 -15.30 16.90 -16.86
N GLY A 332 -16.50 16.36 -16.63
CA GLY A 332 -16.90 15.04 -17.13
C GLY A 332 -16.24 13.86 -16.41
N ILE A 333 -15.71 14.08 -15.21
CA ILE A 333 -15.24 13.03 -14.30
C ILE A 333 -16.45 12.57 -13.47
N LEU A 334 -16.85 11.32 -13.66
CA LEU A 334 -17.99 10.74 -12.97
C LEU A 334 -17.52 9.96 -11.74
N LEU A 335 -17.80 10.50 -10.56
CA LEU A 335 -17.53 9.83 -9.28
C LEU A 335 -18.62 8.77 -9.01
N LEU A 336 -18.22 7.61 -8.46
CA LEU A 336 -19.08 6.47 -8.09
C LEU A 336 -19.82 6.63 -6.76
#